data_AF-A0A7W5BI58-F1
#
_entry.id   AF-A0A7W5BI58-F1
#
_cell.length_a   1.000
_cell.length_b   1.000
_cell.length_c   1.000
_cell.angle_alpha   90.00
_cell.angle_beta   90.00
_cell.angle_gamma   90.00
#
_symmetry.space_group_name_H-M   'P 1'
#
loop_
_entity.id
_entity.type
_entity.pdbx_description
1 polymer ?
#
loop_
_entity_poly.entity_id
_entity_poly.type
_entity_poly.pdbx_seq_one_letter_code
_entity_poly.pdbx_strand_id
1 'polypeptide(L)'
;MGLAKDEYEYEIPVEEARDLLLHATGHVIEKTRYRVLHEGRKWDVDVFAGAYEGLTLADIEIASEYDLPPLPQWLGREVTGNKRYSNRAMAVASCSRPWVHAAADDGATL
;
A
#
# COMPACT_ATOMS: atom_id res chain seq x y z
N MET A 1 14.59 -12.98 -10.84
CA MET A 1 14.71 -13.56 -9.49
C MET A 1 13.80 -12.78 -8.56
N GLY A 2 12.50 -13.13 -8.57
CA GLY A 2 11.51 -12.52 -7.68
C GLY A 2 11.76 -13.01 -6.27
N LEU A 3 11.86 -12.07 -5.32
CA LEU A 3 12.01 -12.39 -3.91
C LEU A 3 10.60 -12.64 -3.38
N ALA A 4 10.12 -13.86 -3.55
CA ALA A 4 8.97 -14.37 -2.81
C ALA A 4 9.25 -14.16 -1.32
N LYS A 5 8.45 -13.32 -0.68
CA LYS A 5 8.51 -13.12 0.76
C LYS A 5 7.38 -13.93 1.38
N ASP A 6 7.75 -14.74 2.35
CA ASP A 6 6.75 -15.39 3.18
C ASP A 6 6.06 -14.32 4.04
N GLU A 7 4.78 -14.10 3.78
CA GLU A 7 3.91 -13.23 4.59
C GLU A 7 3.01 -14.11 5.45
N TYR A 8 2.95 -13.79 6.75
CA TYR A 8 2.14 -14.49 7.73
C TYR A 8 1.25 -13.49 8.45
N GLU A 9 -0.07 -13.65 8.33
CA GLU A 9 -1.06 -12.83 9.03
C GLU A 9 -1.78 -13.66 10.10
N TYR A 10 -1.89 -13.11 11.30
CA TYR A 10 -2.61 -13.72 12.42
C TYR A 10 -3.25 -12.66 13.29
N GLU A 11 -4.37 -13.02 13.92
CA GLU A 11 -5.05 -12.15 14.88
C GLU A 11 -4.23 -12.05 16.16
N ILE A 12 -4.11 -10.84 16.69
CA ILE A 12 -3.48 -10.56 17.98
C ILE A 12 -4.44 -9.78 18.88
N PRO A 13 -4.38 -9.95 20.21
CA PRO A 13 -5.09 -9.10 21.15
C PRO A 13 -4.75 -7.61 20.95
N VAL A 14 -5.73 -6.74 21.19
CA VAL A 14 -5.58 -5.28 20.99
C VAL A 14 -4.50 -4.71 21.91
N GLU A 15 -4.37 -5.25 23.12
CA GLU A 15 -3.35 -4.87 24.10
C GLU A 15 -1.94 -5.18 23.57
N GLU A 16 -1.72 -6.36 23.00
CA GLU A 16 -0.45 -6.73 22.38
C GLU A 16 -0.12 -5.84 21.18
N ALA A 17 -1.12 -5.53 20.35
CA ALA A 17 -0.95 -4.61 19.22
C ALA A 17 -0.50 -3.22 19.67
N ARG A 18 -1.05 -2.70 20.78
CA ARG A 18 -0.65 -1.39 21.35
C ARG A 18 0.79 -1.42 21.87
N ASP A 19 1.19 -2.49 22.53
CA ASP A 19 2.57 -2.65 23.00
C ASP A 19 3.56 -2.75 21.84
N LEU A 20 3.23 -3.50 20.79
CA LEU A 20 4.04 -3.56 19.56
C LEU A 20 4.19 -2.20 18.89
N LEU A 21 3.11 -1.39 18.86
CA LEU A 21 3.14 -0.03 18.32
C LEU A 21 4.08 0.89 19.11
N LEU A 22 4.16 0.76 20.44
CA LEU A 22 5.11 1.52 21.28
C LEU A 22 6.57 1.21 20.95
N HIS A 23 6.85 -0.01 20.49
CA HIS A 23 8.18 -0.45 20.07
C HIS A 23 8.47 -0.25 18.57
N ALA A 24 7.52 0.31 17.81
CA ALA A 24 7.71 0.55 16.39
C ALA A 24 8.86 1.55 16.16
N THR A 25 9.74 1.21 15.23
CA THR A 25 10.85 2.09 14.82
C THR A 25 10.55 2.69 13.46
N GLY A 26 10.80 4.00 13.32
CA GLY A 26 10.47 4.75 12.11
C GLY A 26 9.11 5.45 12.19
N HIS A 27 8.45 5.63 11.04
CA HIS A 27 7.16 6.29 10.95
C HIS A 27 6.02 5.27 11.04
N VAL A 28 5.11 5.50 11.98
CA VAL A 28 3.82 4.79 12.01
C VAL A 28 3.03 5.21 10.78
N ILE A 29 2.64 4.22 9.96
CA ILE A 29 1.84 4.46 8.77
C ILE A 29 0.37 4.36 9.17
N GLU A 30 -0.34 5.47 9.06
CA GLU A 30 -1.77 5.55 9.29
C GLU A 30 -2.47 5.65 7.94
N LYS A 31 -3.45 4.77 7.69
CA LYS A 31 -4.23 4.78 6.45
C LYS A 31 -5.62 4.19 6.64
N THR A 32 -6.57 4.67 5.84
CA THR A 32 -7.88 4.06 5.67
C THR A 32 -7.92 3.33 4.32
N ARG A 33 -8.11 2.01 4.36
CA ARG A 33 -8.22 1.18 3.16
C ARG A 33 -9.69 1.02 2.74
N TYR A 34 -10.00 1.44 1.52
CA TYR A 34 -11.30 1.26 0.89
C TYR A 34 -11.24 0.15 -0.15
N ARG A 35 -12.12 -0.84 -0.03
CA ARG A 35 -12.28 -1.88 -1.04
C ARG A 35 -13.31 -1.44 -2.08
N VAL A 36 -12.88 -1.17 -3.29
CA VAL A 36 -13.72 -0.71 -4.40
C VAL A 36 -13.82 -1.82 -5.44
N LEU A 37 -15.05 -2.21 -5.79
CA LEU A 37 -15.30 -3.12 -6.90
C LEU A 37 -15.50 -2.30 -8.17
N HIS A 38 -14.65 -2.49 -9.17
CA HIS A 38 -14.74 -1.83 -10.47
C HIS A 38 -14.59 -2.85 -11.58
N GLU A 39 -15.58 -2.96 -12.46
CA GLU A 39 -15.54 -3.87 -13.64
C GLU A 39 -15.14 -5.32 -13.28
N GLY A 40 -15.66 -5.82 -12.16
CA GLY A 40 -15.37 -7.18 -11.67
C GLY A 40 -14.01 -7.35 -10.99
N ARG A 41 -13.23 -6.28 -10.82
CA ARG A 41 -11.93 -6.28 -10.13
C ARG A 41 -12.02 -5.56 -8.80
N LYS A 42 -11.33 -6.11 -7.79
CA LYS A 42 -11.21 -5.50 -6.47
C LYS A 42 -10.00 -4.59 -6.45
N TRP A 43 -10.21 -3.36 -6.04
CA TRP A 43 -9.20 -2.35 -5.82
C TRP A 43 -9.13 -2.02 -4.34
N ASP A 44 -7.92 -2.03 -3.79
CA ASP A 44 -7.63 -1.57 -2.44
C ASP A 44 -7.10 -0.14 -2.53
N VAL A 45 -7.96 0.84 -2.19
CA VAL A 45 -7.59 2.26 -2.20
C VAL A 45 -7.21 2.70 -0.79
N ASP A 46 -5.93 2.95 -0.59
CA ASP A 46 -5.34 3.42 0.67
C ASP A 46 -5.26 4.94 0.71
N VAL A 47 -6.05 5.56 1.59
CA VAL A 47 -5.96 7.00 1.90
C VAL A 47 -5.11 7.17 3.15
N PHE A 48 -3.92 7.73 2.99
CA PHE A 48 -2.96 7.88 4.07
C PHE A 48 -3.24 9.14 4.91
N ALA A 49 -2.91 9.05 6.20
CA ALA A 49 -3.03 10.10 7.19
C ALA A 49 -1.68 10.36 7.88
N GLY A 50 -1.65 11.31 8.81
CA GLY A 50 -0.47 11.63 9.60
C GLY A 50 0.71 12.08 8.73
N ALA A 51 1.84 11.38 8.84
CA ALA A 51 3.06 11.72 8.10
C ALA A 51 2.93 11.65 6.55
N TYR A 52 1.90 10.96 6.06
CA TYR A 52 1.63 10.77 4.63
C TYR A 52 0.27 11.35 4.23
N GLU A 53 -0.29 12.27 5.01
CA GLU A 53 -1.54 12.94 4.67
C GLU A 53 -1.50 13.55 3.25
N GLY A 54 -2.54 13.28 2.47
CA GLY A 54 -2.65 13.69 1.06
C GLY A 54 -2.09 12.66 0.07
N LEU A 55 -1.39 11.62 0.53
CA LEU A 55 -1.07 10.46 -0.30
C LEU A 55 -2.29 9.54 -0.37
N THR A 56 -2.65 9.17 -1.59
CA THR A 56 -3.60 8.10 -1.87
C THR A 56 -2.90 7.13 -2.78
N LEU A 57 -2.96 5.83 -2.47
CA LEU A 57 -2.50 4.74 -3.31
C LEU A 57 -3.68 3.84 -3.64
N ALA A 58 -3.62 3.17 -4.79
CA ALA A 58 -4.63 2.22 -5.18
C ALA A 58 -3.94 0.97 -5.70
N ASP A 59 -4.23 -0.17 -5.09
CA ASP A 59 -3.63 -1.45 -5.42
C ASP A 59 -4.68 -2.37 -6.05
N ILE A 60 -4.26 -3.18 -7.00
CA ILE A 60 -5.08 -4.21 -7.60
C ILE A 60 -4.35 -5.55 -7.55
N GLU A 61 -5.11 -6.60 -7.20
CA GLU A 61 -4.64 -7.96 -7.33
C GLU A 61 -4.86 -8.44 -8.77
N ILE A 62 -3.78 -8.70 -9.47
CA ILE A 62 -3.76 -9.27 -10.82
C ILE A 62 -3.22 -10.69 -10.79
N ALA A 63 -3.78 -11.58 -11.62
CA ALA A 63 -3.38 -12.99 -11.64
C ALA A 63 -2.02 -13.21 -12.32
N SER A 64 -1.60 -12.27 -13.17
CA SER A 64 -0.30 -12.28 -13.85
C SER A 64 0.06 -10.88 -14.34
N GLU A 65 1.34 -10.64 -14.62
CA GLU A 65 1.84 -9.40 -15.24
C GLU A 65 1.22 -9.08 -16.62
N TYR A 66 0.60 -10.05 -17.28
CA TYR A 66 -0.10 -9.87 -18.57
C TYR A 66 -1.59 -9.57 -18.42
N ASP A 67 -2.10 -9.58 -17.19
CA ASP A 67 -3.48 -9.28 -16.90
C ASP A 67 -3.67 -7.75 -16.95
N LEU A 68 -4.48 -7.28 -17.90
CA LEU A 68 -4.72 -5.86 -18.15
C LEU A 68 -6.15 -5.50 -17.71
N PRO A 69 -6.39 -5.29 -16.40
CA PRO A 69 -7.71 -4.92 -15.92
C PRO A 69 -8.11 -3.54 -16.44
N PRO A 70 -9.41 -3.30 -16.67
CA PRO A 70 -9.91 -1.97 -17.00
C PRO A 70 -9.54 -0.99 -15.88
N LEU A 71 -8.82 0.06 -16.25
CA LEU A 71 -8.32 1.07 -15.32
C LEU A 71 -9.44 2.09 -15.01
N PRO A 72 -9.82 2.26 -13.73
CA PRO A 72 -10.76 3.29 -13.34
C PRO A 72 -10.28 4.70 -13.71
N GLN A 73 -11.20 5.57 -14.13
CA GLN A 73 -10.89 6.96 -14.53
C GLN A 73 -10.37 7.85 -13.39
N TRP A 74 -10.59 7.45 -12.13
CA TRP A 74 -10.11 8.17 -10.96
C TRP A 74 -8.63 7.85 -10.62
N LEU A 75 -8.01 6.89 -11.31
CA LEU A 75 -6.60 6.62 -11.12
C LEU A 75 -5.75 7.79 -11.61
N GLY A 76 -4.78 8.16 -10.77
CA GLY A 76 -3.77 9.15 -11.08
C GLY A 76 -2.56 8.56 -11.81
N ARG A 77 -1.37 9.05 -11.46
CA ARG A 77 -0.11 8.61 -12.05
C ARG A 77 0.22 7.17 -11.64
N GLU A 78 0.52 6.31 -12.60
CA GLU A 78 1.04 4.97 -12.36
C GLU A 78 2.37 4.98 -11.57
N VAL A 79 2.44 4.21 -10.48
CA VAL A 79 3.64 4.06 -9.64
C VAL A 79 4.09 2.62 -9.45
N THR A 80 3.54 1.68 -10.23
CA THR A 80 3.88 0.27 -10.21
C THR A 80 5.39 0.04 -10.22
N GLY A 81 5.88 -0.78 -9.29
CA GLY A 81 7.30 -1.11 -9.16
C GLY A 81 8.18 -0.01 -8.55
N ASN A 82 7.61 1.15 -8.21
CA ASN A 82 8.34 2.20 -7.51
C ASN A 82 8.41 1.90 -6.01
N LYS A 83 9.51 1.27 -5.61
CA LYS A 83 9.80 0.88 -4.21
C LYS A 83 9.63 2.00 -3.19
N ARG A 84 9.68 3.28 -3.59
CA ARG A 84 9.46 4.43 -2.71
C ARG A 84 8.07 4.44 -2.06
N TYR A 85 7.05 3.93 -2.76
CA TYR A 85 5.66 3.90 -2.28
C TYR A 85 5.32 2.61 -1.52
N SER A 86 6.28 1.68 -1.37
CA SER A 86 6.08 0.51 -0.52
C SER A 86 5.97 0.92 0.95
N ASN A 87 5.08 0.25 1.70
CA ASN A 87 4.90 0.49 3.15
C ASN A 87 6.24 0.41 3.91
N ARG A 88 7.10 -0.54 3.56
CA ARG A 88 8.44 -0.66 4.16
C ARG A 88 9.30 0.58 3.91
N ALA A 89 9.35 1.07 2.67
CA ALA A 89 10.16 2.25 2.35
C ALA A 89 9.61 3.51 3.01
N MET A 90 8.29 3.65 3.07
CA MET A 90 7.64 4.74 3.80
C MET A 90 8.01 4.68 5.29
N ALA A 91 7.81 3.54 5.96
CA ALA A 91 8.10 3.41 7.39
C ALA A 91 9.53 3.79 7.79
N VAL A 92 10.52 3.59 6.91
CA VAL A 92 11.95 3.91 7.18
C VAL A 92 12.45 5.20 6.54
N ALA A 93 11.63 5.89 5.74
CA ALA A 93 12.08 7.06 4.99
C ALA A 93 12.43 8.23 5.93
N SER A 94 13.65 8.75 5.81
CA SER A 94 14.02 10.06 6.36
C SER A 94 13.43 11.16 5.47
N CYS A 95 12.47 11.90 6.02
CA CYS A 95 11.66 12.91 5.30
C CYS A 95 12.53 13.87 4.47
N SER A 96 12.35 13.89 3.13
CA SER A 96 13.05 14.87 2.28
C SER A 96 12.30 15.34 1.01
N ARG A 97 11.00 15.05 0.81
CA ARG A 97 10.22 15.63 -0.32
C ARG A 97 8.71 15.42 -0.16
N PRO A 98 7.86 16.35 -0.68
CA PRO A 98 6.41 16.20 -0.66
C PRO A 98 5.96 15.00 -1.52
N TRP A 99 4.95 14.28 -1.04
CA TRP A 99 4.31 13.16 -1.73
C TRP A 99 3.25 13.69 -2.70
N VAL A 100 3.16 13.11 -3.90
CA VAL A 100 2.15 13.45 -4.92
C VAL A 100 1.25 12.24 -5.14
N HIS A 101 -0.03 12.46 -5.46
CA HIS A 101 -1.01 11.42 -5.76
C HIS A 101 -0.43 10.38 -6.72
N ALA A 102 -0.43 9.12 -6.29
CA ALA A 102 0.24 8.00 -6.93
C ALA A 102 -0.75 6.84 -7.02
N ALA A 103 -0.83 6.15 -8.14
CA ALA A 103 -1.85 5.16 -8.44
C ALA A 103 -1.23 3.88 -8.99
N ALA A 104 -1.87 2.74 -8.73
CA ALA A 104 -1.43 1.39 -9.07
C ALA A 104 -0.09 1.00 -8.41
N ASP A 105 -0.13 0.25 -7.32
CA ASP A 105 0.84 -0.81 -7.07
C ASP A 105 0.16 -2.14 -7.43
N ASP A 106 0.79 -2.92 -8.29
CA ASP A 106 0.33 -4.28 -8.50
C ASP A 106 0.66 -5.03 -7.22
N GLY A 107 -0.37 -5.46 -6.49
CA GLY A 107 -0.24 -6.35 -5.32
C GLY A 107 0.25 -7.75 -5.71
N ALA A 108 1.08 -7.86 -6.75
CA ALA A 108 1.77 -9.06 -7.18
C ALA A 108 2.83 -9.43 -6.14
N THR A 109 2.36 -9.99 -5.03
CA THR A 109 3.16 -10.88 -4.20
C THR A 109 3.37 -12.16 -5.01
N LEU A 110 4.51 -12.22 -5.72
CA LEU A 110 5.17 -13.46 -6.11
C LEU A 110 6.31 -13.74 -5.13
#